data_AF-A0A8J2L8V0-F1
#
_entry.id   AF-A0A8J2L8V0-F1
#
_cell.length_a   1.000
_cell.length_b   1.000
_cell.length_c   1.000
_cell.angle_alpha   90.00
_cell.angle_beta   90.00
_cell.angle_gamma   90.00
#
_symmetry.space_group_name_H-M   'P 1'
#
loop_
_entity.id
_entity.type
_entity.pdbx_description
1 polymer ?
#
loop_
_entity_poly.entity_id
_entity_poly.type
_entity_poly.pdbx_seq_one_letter_code
_entity_poly.pdbx_strand_id
1 'polypeptide(L)'
;NQISSPKTLGLLLWFARQTFKAWEGMLKHGYIINSNFVFGTVWEMIRPLLGPNTFKIQVFGSSKEKWMPAVLQNFPRSAIPERYGGTKDHKPVEVYG
;
A
#
# COMPACT_ATOMS: atom_id res chain seq x y z
N ASN A 1 -10.26 24.56 19.41
CA ASN A 1 -10.83 24.24 18.09
C ASN A 1 -10.29 25.19 17.03
N GLN A 2 -9.07 24.97 16.54
CA GLN A 2 -8.35 25.89 15.62
C GLN A 2 -7.95 25.23 14.28
N ILE A 3 -8.45 24.02 14.00
CA ILE A 3 -8.05 23.23 12.83
C ILE A 3 -8.98 23.49 11.61
N SER A 4 -10.10 24.20 11.78
CA SER A 4 -11.12 24.39 10.73
C SER A 4 -10.99 25.67 9.90
N SER A 5 -9.80 26.29 9.83
CA SER A 5 -9.58 27.42 8.90
C SER A 5 -9.35 26.90 7.48
N PRO A 6 -10.09 27.38 6.46
CA PRO A 6 -9.93 26.92 5.07
C PRO A 6 -8.51 27.12 4.52
N LYS A 7 -7.75 28.08 5.08
CA LYS A 7 -6.33 28.29 4.75
C LYS A 7 -5.43 27.19 5.31
N THR A 8 -5.71 26.70 6.51
CA THR A 8 -4.96 25.62 7.17
C THR A 8 -5.22 24.28 6.48
N LEU A 9 -6.48 24.02 6.09
CA LEU A 9 -6.82 22.84 5.29
C LEU A 9 -6.18 22.89 3.90
N GLY A 10 -6.20 24.06 3.24
CA GLY A 10 -5.50 24.26 1.97
C GLY A 10 -3.99 24.03 2.07
N LEU A 11 -3.36 24.50 3.15
CA LEU A 11 -1.93 24.28 3.40
C LEU A 11 -1.61 22.80 3.63
N LEU A 12 -2.42 22.11 4.43
CA LEU A 12 -2.28 20.66 4.67
C LEU A 12 -2.44 19.85 3.39
N LEU A 13 -3.46 20.16 2.58
CA LEU A 13 -3.68 19.50 1.30
C LEU A 13 -2.55 19.78 0.32
N TRP A 14 -2.01 21.00 0.29
CA TRP A 14 -0.85 21.33 -0.53
C TRP A 14 0.39 20.57 -0.09
N PHE A 15 0.69 20.51 1.21
CA PHE A 15 1.82 19.74 1.75
C PHE A 15 1.69 18.26 1.44
N ALA A 16 0.51 17.67 1.69
CA ALA A 16 0.22 16.29 1.35
C ALA A 16 0.44 16.05 -0.15
N ARG A 17 -0.04 16.94 -1.02
CA ARG A 17 0.17 16.83 -2.46
C ARG A 17 1.65 16.86 -2.86
N GLN A 18 2.48 17.68 -2.20
CA GLN A 18 3.92 17.74 -2.48
C GLN A 18 4.66 16.48 -2.04
N THR A 19 4.37 15.96 -0.84
CA THR A 19 5.00 14.72 -0.36
C THR A 19 4.57 13.53 -1.20
N PHE A 20 3.30 13.45 -1.58
CA PHE A 20 2.81 12.41 -2.50
C PHE A 20 3.45 12.53 -3.89
N LYS A 21 3.69 13.75 -4.39
CA LYS A 21 4.41 13.97 -5.65
C LYS A 21 5.88 13.54 -5.56
N ALA A 22 6.55 13.77 -4.44
CA ALA A 22 7.92 13.30 -4.23
C ALA A 22 8.03 11.76 -4.24
N TRP A 23 6.97 11.07 -3.83
CA TRP A 23 6.89 9.60 -3.86
C TRP A 23 6.40 9.04 -5.20
N GLU A 24 6.06 9.89 -6.17
CA GLU A 24 5.38 9.54 -7.43
C GLU A 24 6.19 8.60 -8.35
N GLY A 25 7.47 8.35 -8.05
CA GLY A 25 8.30 7.36 -8.77
C GLY A 25 8.71 6.13 -7.97
N MET A 26 8.47 6.11 -6.66
CA MET A 26 8.98 5.05 -5.78
C MET A 26 8.08 3.81 -5.76
N LEU A 27 6.77 4.01 -5.94
CA LEU A 27 5.79 2.92 -5.93
C LEU A 27 5.62 2.32 -7.32
N LYS A 28 6.26 1.15 -7.53
CA LYS A 28 6.06 0.33 -8.74
C LYS A 28 4.79 -0.52 -8.64
N HIS A 29 4.64 -1.30 -7.57
CA HIS A 29 3.47 -2.15 -7.32
C HIS A 29 3.24 -2.23 -5.81
N GLY A 30 1.99 -2.05 -5.37
CA GLY A 30 1.63 -2.14 -3.95
C GLY A 30 0.45 -3.09 -3.76
N TYR A 31 0.52 -3.93 -2.73
CA TYR A 31 -0.53 -4.88 -2.40
C TYR A 31 -0.90 -4.75 -0.94
N ILE A 32 -2.16 -4.44 -0.67
CA ILE A 32 -2.70 -4.44 0.69
C ILE A 32 -3.57 -5.68 0.80
N ILE A 33 -3.09 -6.66 1.57
CA ILE A 33 -3.79 -7.94 1.79
C ILE A 33 -4.41 -7.94 3.19
N ASN A 34 -5.46 -8.74 3.38
CA ASN A 34 -6.19 -8.82 4.64
C ASN A 34 -6.80 -7.47 5.08
N SER A 35 -7.25 -6.64 4.13
CA SER A 35 -7.93 -5.39 4.45
C SER A 35 -9.36 -5.67 4.91
N ASN A 36 -9.80 -5.03 6.00
CA ASN A 36 -11.20 -5.04 6.41
C ASN A 36 -12.05 -4.12 5.48
N PHE A 37 -13.37 -4.31 5.44
CA PHE A 37 -14.29 -3.55 4.58
C PHE A 37 -14.13 -2.04 4.71
N VAL A 38 -13.96 -1.55 5.93
CA VAL A 38 -13.73 -0.12 6.25
C VAL A 38 -12.51 0.45 5.50
N PHE A 39 -11.45 -0.35 5.37
CA PHE A 39 -10.24 0.09 4.67
C PHE A 39 -10.50 0.29 3.18
N GLY A 40 -11.30 -0.59 2.55
CA GLY A 40 -11.70 -0.44 1.16
C GLY A 40 -12.48 0.85 0.91
N THR A 41 -13.43 1.17 1.81
CA THR A 41 -14.21 2.41 1.71
C THR A 41 -13.34 3.66 1.85
N VAL A 42 -12.44 3.68 2.84
CA VAL A 42 -11.51 4.80 3.05
C VAL A 42 -10.52 4.90 1.88
N TRP A 43 -10.08 3.77 1.33
CA TRP A 43 -9.18 3.74 0.18
C TRP A 43 -9.79 4.41 -1.05
N GLU A 44 -11.05 4.12 -1.38
CA GLU A 44 -11.73 4.78 -2.51
C GLU A 44 -11.89 6.29 -2.33
N MET A 45 -12.00 6.78 -1.08
CA MET A 45 -12.05 8.22 -0.80
C MET A 45 -10.68 8.90 -0.95
N ILE A 46 -9.59 8.20 -0.61
CA ILE A 46 -8.23 8.75 -0.66
C ILE A 46 -7.61 8.59 -2.06
N ARG A 47 -8.00 7.56 -2.82
CA ARG A 47 -7.54 7.29 -4.19
C ARG A 47 -7.55 8.51 -5.12
N PRO A 48 -8.60 9.34 -5.21
CA PRO A 48 -8.59 10.54 -6.06
C PRO A 48 -7.60 11.63 -5.60
N LEU A 49 -7.21 11.65 -4.33
CA LEU A 49 -6.21 12.58 -3.79
C LEU A 49 -4.77 12.13 -4.10
N LEU A 50 -4.56 10.82 -4.28
CA LEU A 50 -3.23 10.21 -4.48
C LEU A 50 -2.71 10.29 -5.92
N GLY A 51 -3.49 10.86 -6.85
CA GLY A 51 -3.08 11.07 -8.23
C GLY A 51 -2.94 9.78 -9.05
N PRO A 52 -2.69 9.91 -10.37
CA PRO A 52 -2.76 8.80 -11.32
C PRO A 52 -1.69 7.72 -11.14
N ASN A 53 -0.58 7.99 -10.45
CA ASN A 53 0.46 6.97 -10.25
C ASN A 53 0.14 5.96 -9.13
N THR A 54 -0.86 6.25 -8.30
CA THR A 54 -1.25 5.38 -7.17
C THR A 54 -2.26 4.29 -7.55
N PHE A 55 -2.68 4.24 -8.82
CA PHE A 55 -3.47 3.13 -9.39
C PHE A 55 -2.77 1.76 -9.32
N LYS A 56 -1.48 1.73 -8.95
CA LYS A 56 -0.67 0.51 -8.83
C LYS A 56 -0.82 -0.16 -7.46
N ILE A 57 -1.64 0.39 -6.56
CA ILE A 57 -1.97 -0.22 -5.27
C ILE A 57 -3.29 -0.98 -5.40
N GLN A 58 -3.25 -2.30 -5.20
CA GLN A 58 -4.42 -3.16 -5.19
C GLN A 58 -4.74 -3.56 -3.75
N VAL A 59 -5.99 -3.38 -3.37
CA VAL A 59 -6.51 -3.71 -2.04
C VAL A 59 -7.31 -4.99 -2.12
N PHE A 60 -6.94 -5.96 -1.30
CA PHE A 60 -7.56 -7.27 -1.24
C PHE A 60 -8.00 -7.61 0.18
N GLY A 61 -9.12 -8.31 0.28
CA GLY A 61 -9.61 -8.89 1.53
C GLY A 61 -8.78 -10.08 2.01
N SER A 62 -9.33 -10.84 2.94
CA SER A 62 -8.67 -12.01 3.56
C SER A 62 -8.52 -13.22 2.64
N SER A 63 -9.28 -13.29 1.54
CA SER A 63 -9.31 -14.45 0.64
C SER A 63 -7.99 -14.60 -0.14
N LYS A 64 -7.18 -15.59 0.28
CA LYS A 64 -5.89 -15.95 -0.34
C LYS A 64 -6.01 -16.26 -1.83
N GLU A 65 -7.08 -16.92 -2.23
CA GLU A 65 -7.35 -17.28 -3.62
C GLU A 65 -7.50 -16.06 -4.54
N LYS A 66 -7.98 -14.93 -4.00
CA LYS A 66 -8.18 -13.70 -4.77
C LYS A 66 -6.92 -12.85 -4.87
N TRP A 67 -6.15 -12.74 -3.79
CA TRP A 67 -4.97 -11.86 -3.77
C TRP A 67 -3.69 -12.54 -4.23
N MET A 68 -3.52 -13.84 -3.98
CA MET A 68 -2.31 -14.56 -4.35
C MET A 68 -1.99 -14.49 -5.85
N PRO A 69 -2.96 -14.71 -6.78
CA PRO A 69 -2.65 -14.67 -8.21
C PRO A 69 -2.16 -13.30 -8.67
N ALA A 70 -2.74 -12.22 -8.14
CA ALA A 70 -2.35 -10.84 -8.47
C ALA A 70 -0.95 -10.49 -7.94
N VAL A 71 -0.60 -10.95 -6.73
CA VAL A 71 0.75 -10.79 -6.18
C VAL A 71 1.76 -11.59 -7.00
N LEU A 72 1.45 -12.84 -7.34
CA LEU A 72 2.32 -13.72 -8.11
C LEU A 72 2.56 -13.28 -9.56
N GLN A 73 1.65 -12.48 -10.13
CA GLN A 73 1.85 -11.87 -11.45
C GLN A 73 3.06 -10.93 -11.48
N ASN A 74 3.39 -10.30 -10.34
CA ASN A 74 4.43 -9.27 -10.25
C ASN A 74 5.62 -9.68 -9.37
N PHE A 75 5.42 -10.65 -8.46
CA PHE A 75 6.45 -11.14 -7.54
C PHE A 75 6.63 -12.65 -7.70
N PRO A 76 7.87 -13.14 -7.92
CA PRO A 76 8.12 -14.58 -7.98
C PRO A 76 7.86 -15.22 -6.61
N ARG A 77 7.40 -16.49 -6.60
CA ARG A 77 7.13 -17.24 -5.35
C ARG A 77 8.32 -17.27 -4.39
N SER A 78 9.54 -17.32 -4.92
CA SER A 78 10.79 -17.32 -4.16
C SER A 78 11.09 -15.99 -3.44
N ALA A 79 10.43 -14.90 -3.82
CA ALA A 79 10.57 -13.61 -3.14
C ALA A 79 9.55 -13.43 -2.01
N ILE A 80 8.51 -14.26 -1.95
CA ILE A 80 7.40 -14.15 -1.01
C ILE A 80 7.62 -15.11 0.16
N PRO A 81 7.51 -14.66 1.42
CA PRO A 81 7.58 -15.53 2.59
C PRO A 81 6.55 -16.67 2.55
N GLU A 82 6.90 -17.84 3.09
CA GLU A 82 5.98 -19.00 3.15
C GLU A 82 4.63 -18.69 3.82
N ARG A 83 4.64 -17.87 4.88
CA ARG A 83 3.42 -17.40 5.57
C ARG A 83 2.42 -16.69 4.64
N TYR A 84 2.90 -16.13 3.53
CA TYR A 84 2.09 -15.48 2.51
C TYR A 84 1.98 -16.32 1.23
N GLY A 85 2.22 -17.64 1.29
CA GLY A 85 2.07 -18.58 0.18
C GLY A 85 3.19 -18.56 -0.87
N GLY A 86 4.33 -17.96 -0.56
CA GLY A 86 5.55 -18.13 -1.36
C GLY A 86 6.42 -19.28 -0.87
N THR A 87 7.68 -19.28 -1.29
CA THR A 87 8.69 -20.29 -0.94
C THR A 87 9.97 -19.65 -0.37
N LYS A 88 9.91 -18.35 0.00
CA LYS A 88 11.05 -17.69 0.63
C LYS A 88 11.18 -18.19 2.06
N ASP A 89 12.17 -19.05 2.27
CA ASP A 89 12.60 -19.48 3.59
C ASP A 89 13.06 -18.28 4.41
N HIS A 90 12.44 -18.09 5.56
CA HIS A 90 12.92 -17.14 6.55
C HIS A 90 14.11 -17.79 7.26
N LYS A 91 15.32 -17.62 6.74
CA LYS A 91 16.52 -17.87 7.54
C LYS A 91 16.59 -16.75 8.58
N PRO A 92 16.41 -17.03 9.89
CA PRO A 92 16.69 -16.03 10.90
C PRO A 92 18.13 -15.57 10.72
N VAL A 93 18.36 -14.26 10.72
CA VAL A 93 19.72 -13.72 10.64
C VAL A 93 20.44 -14.20 11.90
N GLU A 94 21.43 -15.08 11.75
CA GLU A 94 22.31 -15.46 12.85
C GLU A 94 23.02 -14.18 13.30
N VAL A 95 22.59 -13.66 14.45
CA VAL A 95 23.29 -12.58 15.13
C VAL A 95 24.58 -13.21 15.66
N TYR A 96 25.70 -12.96 14.99
CA TYR A 96 27.01 -13.33 15.51
C TYR A 96 27.18 -12.65 16.87
N GLY A 97 27.13 -13.47 17.92
CA GLY A 97 27.49 -13.10 19.29
C GLY A 97 29.00 -13.04 19.47
#